data_AF-T0ZJR3-F1
#
_entry.id   AF-T0ZJR3-F1
#
_cell.length_a   1.000
_cell.length_b   1.000
_cell.length_c   1.000
_cell.angle_alpha   90.00
_cell.angle_beta   90.00
_cell.angle_gamma   90.00
#
_symmetry.space_group_name_H-M   'P 1'
#
loop_
_entity.id
_entity.type
_entity.pdbx_description
1 polymer ?
#
loop_
_entity_poly.entity_id
_entity_poly.type
_entity_poly.pdbx_seq_one_letter_code
_entity_poly.pdbx_strand_id
1 'polypeptide(L)'
;MSLKKRIVRTVLKEIVARKDGEKITMLLHWYGGDHTELAFQKNKTGQHRYAAPADIVELVRQLARVQSDQGIVSILNRLGIRTGRGHTWTEVRVRSFRDTHAIAVYVEGERRARGELTMEEAATMLGVSTETIRRLIAQKQLPAKQACRSAP
;
A
#
# COMPACT_ATOMS: atom_id res chain seq x y z
N MET A 1 0.38 -2.46 30.69
CA MET A 1 1.09 -3.64 30.14
C MET A 1 0.18 -4.85 30.27
N SER A 2 -0.13 -5.59 29.18
CA SER A 2 -1.13 -6.66 29.24
C SER A 2 -0.63 -7.91 30.00
N LEU A 3 -1.57 -8.66 30.61
CA LEU A 3 -1.29 -9.88 31.41
C LEU A 3 -0.41 -10.89 30.66
N LYS A 4 -0.67 -11.08 29.35
CA LYS A 4 0.09 -12.01 28.50
C LYS A 4 1.59 -11.70 28.47
N LYS A 5 1.98 -10.42 28.42
CA LYS A 5 3.39 -10.02 28.46
C LYS A 5 4.04 -10.30 29.82
N ARG A 6 3.29 -10.14 30.93
CA ARG A 6 3.79 -10.43 32.28
C ARG A 6 4.08 -11.91 32.44
N ILE A 7 3.13 -12.77 32.06
CA ILE A 7 3.29 -14.23 32.13
C ILE A 7 4.55 -14.67 31.37
N VAL A 8 4.69 -14.27 30.10
CA VAL A 8 5.85 -14.66 29.27
C VAL A 8 7.17 -14.23 29.91
N ARG A 9 7.26 -13.03 30.48
CA ARG A 9 8.49 -12.57 31.15
C ARG A 9 8.83 -13.34 32.41
N THR A 10 7.84 -13.88 33.13
CA THR A 10 8.09 -14.67 34.33
C THR A 10 8.59 -16.07 34.00
N VAL A 11 8.07 -16.69 32.93
CA VAL A 11 8.39 -18.09 32.60
C VAL A 11 9.57 -18.25 31.63
N LEU A 12 10.02 -17.17 31.01
CA LEU A 12 11.15 -17.18 30.08
C LEU A 12 12.46 -16.92 30.85
N LYS A 13 13.39 -17.89 30.77
CA LYS A 13 14.70 -17.83 31.44
C LYS A 13 15.69 -17.00 30.63
N GLU A 14 15.86 -17.35 29.36
CA GLU A 14 16.75 -16.64 28.45
C GLU A 14 16.31 -16.81 27.00
N ILE A 15 16.88 -15.99 26.12
CA ILE A 15 16.69 -16.07 24.68
C ILE A 15 18.09 -16.07 24.06
N VAL A 16 18.44 -17.14 23.36
CA VAL A 16 19.69 -17.22 22.61
C VAL A 16 19.38 -16.98 21.14
N ALA A 17 19.98 -15.95 20.54
CA ALA A 17 19.79 -15.63 19.13
C ALA A 17 21.07 -15.88 18.34
N ARG A 18 20.97 -16.66 17.25
CA ARG A 18 22.02 -16.87 16.26
C ARG A 18 21.61 -16.22 14.95
N LYS A 19 22.55 -15.52 14.32
CA LYS A 19 22.39 -14.96 12.98
C LYS A 19 23.25 -15.74 12.00
N ASP A 20 22.66 -16.17 10.90
CA ASP A 20 23.33 -16.78 9.76
C ASP A 20 22.87 -16.07 8.48
N GLY A 21 23.73 -15.20 7.94
CA GLY A 21 23.35 -14.30 6.85
C GLY A 21 22.13 -13.44 7.21
N GLU A 22 21.06 -13.55 6.43
CA GLU A 22 19.77 -12.90 6.68
C GLU A 22 18.81 -13.76 7.53
N LYS A 23 19.17 -14.99 7.93
CA LYS A 23 18.36 -15.81 8.81
C LYS A 23 18.70 -15.55 10.28
N ILE A 24 17.69 -15.37 11.12
CA ILE A 24 17.81 -15.33 12.58
C ILE A 24 17.11 -16.57 13.14
N THR A 25 17.85 -17.35 13.92
CA THR A 25 17.30 -18.43 14.73
C THR A 25 17.36 -18.01 16.20
N MET A 26 16.26 -18.15 16.92
CA MET A 26 16.14 -17.85 18.34
C MET A 26 15.72 -19.12 19.09
N LEU A 27 16.42 -19.43 20.18
CA LEU A 27 16.05 -20.48 21.10
C LEU A 27 15.55 -19.83 22.39
N LEU A 28 14.29 -20.08 22.73
CA LEU A 28 13.66 -19.60 23.95
C LEU A 28 13.82 -20.67 25.01
N HIS A 29 14.53 -20.36 26.09
CA HIS A 29 14.71 -21.27 27.21
C HIS A 29 13.66 -20.93 28.26
N TRP A 30 12.80 -21.89 28.60
CA TRP A 30 11.79 -21.71 29.63
C TRP A 30 12.33 -22.15 31.00
N TYR A 31 11.86 -21.53 32.08
CA TYR A 31 12.21 -21.95 33.43
C TYR A 31 11.78 -23.41 33.73
N GLY A 32 10.82 -23.95 32.97
CA GLY A 32 10.40 -25.36 33.04
C GLY A 32 11.36 -26.35 32.37
N GLY A 33 12.51 -25.89 31.84
CA GLY A 33 13.50 -26.74 31.17
C GLY A 33 13.20 -27.05 29.70
N ASP A 34 12.01 -26.67 29.22
CA ASP A 34 11.65 -26.80 27.81
C ASP A 34 12.29 -25.70 26.95
N HIS A 35 12.37 -25.96 25.65
CA HIS A 35 13.00 -25.08 24.66
C HIS A 35 12.09 -24.91 23.44
N THR A 36 11.95 -23.67 22.97
CA THR A 36 11.23 -23.38 21.72
C THR A 36 12.14 -22.70 20.72
N GLU A 37 12.33 -23.31 19.55
CA GLU A 37 13.08 -22.72 18.44
C GLU A 37 12.16 -21.89 17.53
N LEU A 38 12.61 -20.70 17.17
CA LEU A 38 11.97 -19.82 16.20
C LEU A 38 13.00 -19.43 15.14
N ALA A 39 12.68 -19.61 13.86
CA ALA A 39 13.52 -19.16 12.76
C ALA A 39 12.74 -18.19 11.86
N PHE A 40 13.36 -17.06 11.53
CA PHE A 40 12.78 -16.06 10.63
C PHE A 40 13.86 -15.33 9.85
N GLN A 41 13.48 -14.75 8.72
CA GLN A 41 14.35 -13.85 7.97
C GLN A 41 14.41 -12.50 8.68
N LYS A 42 15.62 -11.99 8.87
CA LYS A 42 15.90 -10.62 9.26
C LYS A 42 15.25 -9.70 8.25
N ASN A 43 14.53 -8.70 8.73
CA ASN A 43 14.06 -7.65 7.84
C ASN A 43 15.28 -6.88 7.32
N LYS A 44 15.31 -6.60 6.01
CA LYS A 44 16.33 -5.72 5.43
C LYS A 44 16.31 -4.37 6.14
N THR A 45 17.44 -3.69 6.20
CA THR A 45 17.53 -2.35 6.79
C THR A 45 16.45 -1.43 6.20
N GLY A 46 15.63 -0.82 7.05
CA GLY A 46 14.50 0.02 6.63
C GLY A 46 13.18 -0.73 6.36
N GLN A 47 13.18 -2.07 6.31
CA GLN A 47 11.98 -2.87 6.16
C GLN A 47 11.44 -3.32 7.52
N HIS A 48 10.12 -3.32 7.65
CA HIS A 48 9.42 -3.85 8.82
C HIS A 48 8.25 -4.72 8.38
N ARG A 49 7.81 -5.65 9.23
CA ARG A 49 6.68 -6.56 8.97
C ARG A 49 5.36 -5.90 8.55
N TYR A 50 5.25 -4.59 8.76
CA TYR A 50 4.08 -3.77 8.42
C TYR A 50 4.27 -2.96 7.13
N ALA A 51 5.30 -3.25 6.33
CA ALA A 51 5.53 -2.55 5.08
C ALA A 51 4.38 -2.91 4.13
N ALA A 52 3.85 -1.92 3.41
CA ALA A 52 2.87 -2.23 2.39
C ALA A 52 3.55 -3.09 1.31
N PRO A 53 2.85 -4.11 0.76
CA PRO A 53 3.33 -4.84 -0.41
C PRO A 53 3.75 -3.87 -1.52
N ALA A 54 4.76 -4.25 -2.32
CA ALA A 54 5.26 -3.44 -3.44
C ALA A 54 4.12 -3.01 -4.39
N ASP A 55 3.11 -3.87 -4.55
CA ASP A 55 1.91 -3.62 -5.35
C ASP A 55 1.13 -2.38 -4.89
N ILE A 56 1.07 -2.12 -3.57
CA ILE A 56 0.39 -0.93 -3.04
C ILE A 56 1.19 0.34 -3.32
N VAL A 57 2.53 0.27 -3.24
CA VAL A 57 3.40 1.42 -3.55
C VAL A 57 3.18 1.86 -5.00
N GLU A 58 3.19 0.90 -5.93
CA GLU A 58 2.98 1.18 -7.35
C GLU A 58 1.55 1.62 -7.65
N LEU A 59 0.54 1.04 -6.98
CA LEU A 59 -0.84 1.51 -7.10
C LEU A 59 -0.98 2.98 -6.66
N VAL A 60 -0.44 3.35 -5.49
CA VAL A 60 -0.49 4.73 -4.99
C VAL A 60 0.29 5.67 -5.93
N ARG A 61 1.44 5.23 -6.46
CA ARG A 61 2.22 6.00 -7.43
C ARG A 61 1.43 6.28 -8.70
N GLN A 62 0.69 5.30 -9.22
CA GLN A 62 -0.16 5.49 -10.39
C GLN A 62 -1.35 6.40 -10.10
N LEU A 63 -2.01 6.22 -8.96
CA LEU A 63 -3.16 7.05 -8.57
C LEU A 63 -2.76 8.51 -8.32
N ALA A 64 -1.60 8.77 -7.70
CA ALA A 64 -1.10 10.12 -7.44
C ALA A 64 -0.84 10.94 -8.71
N ARG A 65 -0.72 10.30 -9.89
CA ARG A 65 -0.61 11.02 -11.17
C ARG A 65 -1.92 11.61 -11.66
N VAL A 66 -3.06 11.12 -11.16
CA VAL A 66 -4.40 11.41 -11.70
C VAL A 66 -5.42 11.84 -10.64
N GLN A 67 -5.11 11.69 -9.35
CA GLN A 67 -6.01 11.94 -8.23
C GLN A 67 -5.31 12.59 -7.04
N SER A 68 -6.03 13.49 -6.36
CA SER A 68 -5.60 14.04 -5.07
C SER A 68 -5.52 12.96 -3.99
N ASP A 69 -4.79 13.23 -2.89
CA ASP A 69 -4.68 12.29 -1.77
C ASP A 69 -6.05 11.83 -1.26
N GLN A 70 -7.06 12.69 -1.26
CA GLN A 70 -8.43 12.35 -0.85
C GLN A 70 -9.15 11.42 -1.85
N GLY A 71 -8.90 11.60 -3.16
CA GLY A 71 -9.35 10.68 -4.19
C GLY A 71 -8.71 9.30 -4.03
N ILE A 72 -7.40 9.27 -3.75
CA ILE A 72 -6.66 8.03 -3.47
C ILE A 72 -7.25 7.29 -2.27
N VAL A 73 -7.52 7.99 -1.16
CA VAL A 73 -8.16 7.40 0.03
C VAL A 73 -9.48 6.72 -0.32
N SER A 74 -10.32 7.41 -1.09
CA SER A 74 -11.64 6.92 -1.48
C SER A 74 -11.53 5.64 -2.31
N ILE A 75 -10.58 5.60 -3.25
CA ILE A 75 -10.31 4.43 -4.10
C ILE A 75 -9.80 3.25 -3.26
N LEU A 76 -8.76 3.47 -2.45
CA LEU A 76 -8.14 2.40 -1.65
C LEU A 76 -9.14 1.76 -0.68
N ASN A 77 -9.93 2.59 0.00
CA ASN A 77 -10.93 2.11 0.95
C ASN A 77 -12.10 1.38 0.25
N ARG A 78 -12.53 1.85 -0.93
CA ARG A 78 -13.56 1.18 -1.74
C ARG A 78 -13.11 -0.20 -2.22
N LEU A 79 -11.82 -0.34 -2.56
CA LEU A 79 -11.21 -1.61 -2.94
C LEU A 79 -10.94 -2.54 -1.74
N GLY A 80 -11.23 -2.11 -0.50
CA GLY A 80 -10.97 -2.89 0.71
C GLY A 80 -9.48 -2.99 1.08
N ILE A 81 -8.62 -2.22 0.42
CA ILE A 81 -7.17 -2.24 0.66
C ILE A 81 -6.89 -1.60 2.01
N ARG A 82 -6.11 -2.29 2.85
CA ARG A 82 -5.67 -1.80 4.15
C ARG A 82 -4.19 -1.48 4.12
N THR A 83 -3.77 -0.59 5.01
CA THR A 83 -2.35 -0.34 5.27
C THR A 83 -1.66 -1.62 5.77
N GLY A 84 -0.32 -1.69 5.74
CA GLY A 84 0.39 -2.86 6.27
C GLY A 84 0.18 -3.13 7.77
N ARG A 85 -0.38 -2.17 8.52
CA ARG A 85 -0.84 -2.35 9.92
C ARG A 85 -2.32 -2.76 10.06
N GLY A 86 -3.03 -2.96 8.95
CA GLY A 86 -4.45 -3.31 8.93
C GLY A 86 -5.42 -2.13 9.11
N HIS A 87 -4.93 -0.89 9.09
CA HIS A 87 -5.79 0.30 9.22
C HIS A 87 -6.41 0.72 7.88
N THR A 88 -7.56 1.38 7.96
CA THR A 88 -8.17 2.18 6.88
C THR A 88 -7.27 3.33 6.45
N TRP A 89 -7.33 3.69 5.16
CA TRP A 89 -6.63 4.84 4.64
C TRP A 89 -7.32 6.14 5.04
N THR A 90 -6.51 7.14 5.38
CA THR A 90 -6.90 8.53 5.61
C THR A 90 -5.94 9.42 4.83
N GLU A 91 -6.30 10.68 4.58
CA GLU A 91 -5.47 11.59 3.79
C GLU A 91 -4.06 11.72 4.38
N VAL A 92 -3.98 11.89 5.71
CA VAL A 92 -2.70 11.95 6.44
C VAL A 92 -1.85 10.69 6.25
N ARG A 93 -2.48 9.50 6.20
CA ARG A 93 -1.76 8.23 5.97
C ARG A 93 -1.31 8.11 4.52
N VAL A 94 -2.11 8.56 3.55
CA VAL A 94 -1.70 8.60 2.15
C VAL A 94 -0.52 9.56 1.97
N ARG A 95 -0.61 10.78 2.51
CA ARG A 95 0.48 11.77 2.47
C ARG A 95 1.78 11.22 3.04
N SER A 96 1.75 10.70 4.27
CA SER A 96 2.92 10.10 4.91
C SER A 96 3.47 8.91 4.14
N PHE A 97 2.60 8.07 3.57
CA PHE A 97 3.00 6.96 2.71
C PHE A 97 3.67 7.45 1.43
N ARG A 98 3.14 8.51 0.80
CA ARG A 98 3.67 9.16 -0.39
C ARG A 98 5.07 9.71 -0.13
N ASP A 99 5.25 10.44 0.97
CA ASP A 99 6.52 11.03 1.38
C ASP A 99 7.58 9.95 1.65
N THR A 100 7.20 8.86 2.34
CA THR A 100 8.09 7.74 2.63
C THR A 100 8.60 7.03 1.37
N HIS A 101 7.80 7.03 0.29
CA HIS A 101 8.13 6.34 -0.97
C HIS A 101 8.52 7.30 -2.11
N ALA A 102 8.77 8.58 -1.79
CA ALA A 102 9.11 9.62 -2.75
C ALA A 102 8.15 9.66 -3.95
N ILE A 103 6.85 9.56 -3.68
CA ILE A 103 5.80 9.69 -4.71
C ILE A 103 5.41 11.17 -4.75
N ALA A 104 5.33 11.78 -5.94
CA ALA A 104 4.93 13.19 -6.09
C ALA A 104 3.45 13.39 -5.76
N VAL A 105 3.07 14.61 -5.39
CA VAL A 105 1.67 14.98 -5.12
C VAL A 105 0.96 15.22 -6.45
N TYR A 106 -0.33 14.90 -6.51
CA TYR A 106 -1.13 15.31 -7.67
C TYR A 106 -1.17 16.83 -7.77
N VAL A 107 -0.84 17.34 -8.96
CA VAL A 107 -0.96 18.75 -9.31
C VAL A 107 -2.03 18.89 -10.38
N GLU A 108 -2.97 19.82 -10.16
CA GLU A 108 -4.02 20.10 -11.13
C GLU A 108 -3.42 20.63 -12.44
N GLY A 109 -3.96 20.17 -13.57
CA GLY A 109 -3.48 20.56 -14.89
C GLY A 109 -2.31 19.72 -15.44
N GLU A 110 -1.53 19.02 -14.61
CA GLU A 110 -0.47 18.13 -15.10
C GLU A 110 -0.99 17.05 -16.05
N ARG A 111 -2.18 16.50 -15.76
CA ARG A 111 -2.85 15.52 -16.63
C ARG A 111 -3.08 16.10 -18.03
N ARG A 112 -3.66 17.31 -18.10
CA ARG A 112 -3.91 18.00 -19.38
C ARG A 112 -2.62 18.37 -20.10
N ALA A 113 -1.58 18.78 -19.38
CA ALA A 113 -0.27 19.07 -19.96
C ALA A 113 0.38 17.84 -20.63
N ARG A 114 0.06 16.63 -20.15
CA ARG A 114 0.46 15.36 -20.79
C ARG A 114 -0.46 14.93 -21.94
N GLY A 115 -1.50 15.68 -22.26
CA GLY A 115 -2.54 15.29 -23.22
C GLY A 115 -3.47 14.18 -22.72
N GLU A 116 -3.50 13.93 -21.40
CA GLU A 116 -4.39 12.96 -20.78
C GLU A 116 -5.71 13.67 -20.38
N LEU A 117 -6.85 13.01 -20.58
CA LEU A 117 -8.18 13.52 -20.23
C LEU A 117 -8.95 12.45 -19.44
N THR A 118 -9.80 12.88 -18.50
CA THR A 118 -10.78 11.95 -17.92
C THR A 118 -11.85 11.60 -18.96
N MET A 119 -12.60 10.52 -18.74
CA MET A 119 -13.75 10.19 -19.59
C MET A 119 -14.76 11.34 -19.66
N GLU A 120 -14.96 12.06 -18.56
CA GLU A 120 -15.86 13.23 -18.51
C GLU A 120 -15.33 14.39 -19.36
N GLU A 121 -14.04 14.71 -19.25
CA GLU A 121 -13.43 15.76 -20.07
C GLU A 121 -13.44 15.39 -21.56
N ALA A 122 -13.15 14.13 -21.90
CA ALA A 122 -13.21 13.63 -23.26
C ALA A 122 -14.65 13.67 -23.82
N ALA A 123 -15.64 13.34 -23.00
CA ALA A 123 -17.05 13.44 -23.36
C ALA A 123 -17.46 14.88 -23.65
N THR A 124 -17.09 15.83 -22.78
CA THR A 124 -17.34 17.26 -22.99
C THR A 124 -16.63 17.78 -24.23
N MET A 125 -15.36 17.42 -24.45
CA MET A 125 -14.58 17.85 -25.61
C MET A 125 -15.18 17.36 -26.94
N LEU A 126 -15.68 16.12 -26.98
CA LEU A 126 -16.26 15.51 -28.17
C LEU A 126 -17.76 15.79 -28.33
N GLY A 127 -18.40 16.42 -27.34
CA GLY A 127 -19.85 16.69 -27.36
C GLY A 127 -20.71 15.42 -27.27
N VAL A 128 -20.20 14.36 -26.65
CA VAL A 128 -20.87 13.05 -26.53
C VAL A 128 -21.10 12.65 -25.08
N SER A 129 -21.87 11.59 -24.85
CA SER A 129 -22.04 11.02 -23.50
C SER A 129 -20.81 10.23 -23.05
N THR A 130 -20.61 10.13 -21.73
CA THR A 130 -19.55 9.29 -21.14
C THR A 130 -19.70 7.81 -21.50
N GLU A 131 -20.93 7.32 -21.71
CA GLU A 131 -21.18 5.96 -22.23
C GLU A 131 -20.66 5.79 -23.66
N THR A 132 -20.75 6.83 -24.49
CA THR A 132 -20.20 6.80 -25.85
C THR A 132 -18.68 6.69 -25.80
N ILE A 133 -18.01 7.47 -24.93
CA ILE A 133 -16.57 7.34 -24.68
C ILE A 133 -16.21 5.92 -24.21
N ARG A 134 -16.96 5.37 -23.24
CA ARG A 134 -16.74 3.99 -22.76
C ARG A 134 -16.86 2.96 -23.88
N ARG A 135 -17.85 3.11 -24.77
CA ARG A 135 -18.01 2.25 -25.94
C ARG A 135 -16.84 2.36 -26.91
N LEU A 136 -16.38 3.59 -27.19
CA LEU A 136 -15.22 3.83 -28.07
C LEU A 136 -13.94 3.19 -27.51
N ILE A 137 -13.74 3.27 -26.20
CA ILE A 137 -12.63 2.59 -25.50
C ILE A 137 -12.77 1.08 -25.64
N ALA A 138 -13.96 0.52 -25.40
CA ALA A 138 -14.21 -0.92 -25.54
C ALA A 138 -13.97 -1.42 -26.97
N GLN A 139 -14.27 -0.59 -27.97
CA GLN A 139 -14.01 -0.84 -29.39
C GLN A 139 -12.56 -0.55 -29.81
N LYS A 140 -11.68 -0.15 -28.88
CA LYS A 140 -10.28 0.23 -29.11
C LYS A 140 -10.08 1.40 -30.08
N GLN A 141 -11.11 2.22 -30.27
CA GLN A 141 -11.03 3.44 -31.08
C GLN A 141 -10.38 4.60 -30.32
N LEU A 142 -10.43 4.57 -28.98
CA LEU A 142 -9.74 5.51 -28.10
C LEU A 142 -8.80 4.76 -27.15
N PRO A 143 -7.52 5.16 -27.04
CA PRO A 143 -6.63 4.61 -26.03
C PRO A 143 -7.05 5.08 -24.64
N ALA A 144 -7.11 4.16 -23.68
CA ALA A 144 -7.39 4.46 -22.28
C ALA A 144 -6.55 3.59 -21.35
N LYS A 145 -6.23 4.12 -20.17
CA LYS A 145 -5.51 3.41 -19.12
C LYS A 145 -6.20 3.66 -17.78
N GLN A 146 -6.53 2.58 -17.08
CA GLN A 146 -7.13 2.63 -15.75
C GLN A 146 -6.20 1.96 -14.74
N ALA A 147 -5.80 2.68 -13.68
CA ALA A 147 -4.88 2.14 -12.68
C ALA A 147 -5.50 1.01 -11.84
N CYS A 148 -6.80 1.08 -11.58
CA CYS A 148 -7.59 0.03 -10.94
C CYS A 148 -9.07 0.20 -11.27
N ARG A 149 -9.90 -0.83 -11.07
CA ARG A 149 -11.34 -0.85 -11.46
C ARG A 149 -12.17 0.34 -10.95
N SER A 150 -11.71 1.04 -9.90
CA SER A 150 -12.40 2.21 -9.31
C SER A 150 -11.68 3.54 -9.53
N ALA A 151 -10.56 3.55 -10.26
CA ALA A 151 -9.89 4.79 -10.67
C ALA A 151 -10.64 5.43 -11.86
N PRO A 152 -10.75 6.76 -11.90
CA PRO A 152 -11.32 7.48 -13.03
C PRO A 152 -10.44 7.43 -14.28
#